data_AF-A0A482WHQ1-F1
#
_entry.id   AF-A0A482WHQ1-F1
#
_cell.length_a   1.000
_cell.length_b   1.000
_cell.length_c   1.000
_cell.angle_alpha   90.00
_cell.angle_beta   90.00
_cell.angle_gamma   90.00
#
_symmetry.space_group_name_H-M   'P 1'
#
loop_
_entity.id
_entity.type
_entity.pdbx_description
1 polymer ?
#
loop_
_entity_poly.entity_id
_entity_poly.type
_entity_poly.pdbx_seq_one_letter_code
_entity_poly.pdbx_strand_id
1 'polypeptide(L)'
;MLCDLMLKKQFNLGLKKLPGMAIIIIGYDVKLFLASRRHFEIAFRMFDLNGDGDVDCEEFEKVATLIRQQTSIGSRHRDHANTGNTFKGVNSALTTYFFGPSMNQKLTIEKFLEFQQQLQREILSLEFQRKNPDDNGKISEADFTELLLAYAGYAPKKKARMLKHVKKVFRENPIGISRDDYLKFFHFLNNINDVDTALTFYHIAGASIDQATLKHVAKTVAHVDLSDHVINVVFTIFDEN
;
A
#
# COMPACT_ATOMS: atom_id res chain seq x y z
N MET A 1 -17.48 -13.81 -2.75
CA MET A 1 -16.45 -14.58 -3.48
C MET A 1 -15.17 -13.77 -3.69
N LEU A 2 -15.20 -12.54 -4.26
CA LEU A 2 -14.05 -11.62 -4.25
C LEU A 2 -13.59 -11.23 -2.82
N CYS A 3 -14.53 -10.88 -1.93
CA CYS A 3 -14.21 -10.59 -0.52
C CYS A 3 -13.71 -11.84 0.22
N ASP A 4 -14.30 -13.01 -0.02
CA ASP A 4 -13.88 -14.25 0.64
C ASP A 4 -12.48 -14.72 0.17
N LEU A 5 -12.07 -14.36 -1.06
CA LEU A 5 -10.72 -14.59 -1.59
C LEU A 5 -9.67 -13.60 -1.05
N MET A 6 -10.09 -12.37 -0.76
CA MET A 6 -9.26 -11.31 -0.19
C MET A 6 -9.15 -11.42 1.34
N LEU A 7 -10.18 -11.94 2.03
CA LEU A 7 -10.24 -12.06 3.50
C LEU A 7 -9.77 -13.42 4.04
N LYS A 8 -10.04 -14.56 3.39
CA LYS A 8 -9.60 -15.88 3.92
C LYS A 8 -8.09 -16.08 3.95
N LYS A 9 -7.30 -15.18 3.34
CA LYS A 9 -5.84 -15.21 3.40
C LYS A 9 -5.19 -14.19 4.34
N GLN A 10 -5.97 -13.37 5.04
CA GLN A 10 -5.47 -12.50 6.10
C GLN A 10 -5.51 -13.16 7.50
N PHE A 11 -6.13 -14.34 7.65
CA PHE A 11 -6.40 -14.90 8.98
C PHE A 11 -5.85 -16.31 9.28
N ASN A 12 -5.04 -16.92 8.40
CA ASN A 12 -4.53 -18.26 8.70
C ASN A 12 -3.12 -18.52 8.14
N LEU A 13 -2.10 -18.05 8.86
CA LEU A 13 -0.83 -18.77 8.97
C LEU A 13 -0.19 -18.42 10.31
N GLY A 14 -0.03 -19.46 11.12
CA GLY A 14 0.38 -19.40 12.51
C GLY A 14 1.65 -18.60 12.74
N LEU A 15 1.54 -17.64 13.65
CA LEU A 15 2.66 -17.01 14.34
C LEU A 15 3.40 -18.08 15.15
N LYS A 16 4.46 -18.64 14.57
CA LYS A 16 5.55 -19.27 15.32
C LYS A 16 6.88 -18.71 14.85
N LYS A 17 7.47 -17.89 15.73
CA LYS A 17 8.89 -17.56 15.90
C LYS A 17 9.61 -16.83 14.75
N LEU A 18 9.84 -15.53 14.99
CA LEU A 18 11.09 -14.73 14.82
C LEU A 18 11.74 -14.66 13.42
N PRO A 19 12.64 -13.69 13.12
CA PRO A 19 12.78 -12.30 13.57
C PRO A 19 12.90 -11.32 12.36
N GLY A 20 12.73 -10.02 12.62
CA GLY A 20 13.55 -9.04 11.91
C GLY A 20 12.89 -8.19 10.82
N MET A 21 12.39 -7.03 11.25
CA MET A 21 11.77 -5.95 10.47
C MET A 21 12.71 -5.21 9.50
N ALA A 22 13.54 -5.92 8.74
CA ALA A 22 14.66 -5.31 8.06
C ALA A 22 14.77 -5.63 6.56
N ILE A 23 13.76 -6.31 6.01
CA ILE A 23 13.55 -6.46 4.56
C ILE A 23 12.37 -5.58 4.08
N ILE A 24 11.94 -4.64 4.93
CA ILE A 24 10.78 -3.77 4.72
C ILE A 24 11.20 -2.48 4.01
N ILE A 25 11.90 -2.59 2.87
CA ILE A 25 11.91 -1.49 1.88
C ILE A 25 11.71 -2.03 0.46
N ILE A 26 11.95 -3.32 0.19
CA ILE A 26 11.83 -3.85 -1.20
C ILE A 26 11.00 -5.15 -1.29
N GLY A 27 10.64 -5.81 -0.17
CA GLY A 27 10.04 -7.15 -0.24
C GLY A 27 8.63 -7.33 0.33
N TYR A 28 8.32 -6.76 1.51
CA TYR A 28 7.26 -7.38 2.32
C TYR A 28 6.38 -6.46 3.19
N ASP A 29 6.39 -5.14 3.03
CA ASP A 29 5.46 -4.32 3.83
C ASP A 29 4.97 -3.06 3.10
N VAL A 30 4.33 -3.28 1.95
CA VAL A 30 3.34 -2.30 1.46
C VAL A 30 2.22 -2.10 2.48
N LYS A 31 2.04 -3.00 3.46
CA LYS A 31 1.16 -2.83 4.61
C LYS A 31 1.52 -1.66 5.53
N LEU A 32 2.79 -1.30 5.68
CA LEU A 32 3.18 -0.09 6.43
C LEU A 32 2.86 1.19 5.63
N PHE A 33 2.94 1.09 4.30
CA PHE A 33 2.58 2.18 3.37
C PHE A 33 1.07 2.34 3.18
N LEU A 34 0.31 1.26 3.41
CA LEU A 34 -1.16 1.17 3.40
C LEU A 34 -1.77 1.34 4.80
N ALA A 35 -0.98 1.65 5.83
CA ALA A 35 -1.54 1.90 7.16
C ALA A 35 -2.52 3.07 7.07
N SER A 36 -3.76 2.85 7.51
CA SER A 36 -4.81 3.87 7.39
C SER A 36 -4.41 5.13 8.15
N ARG A 37 -4.94 6.28 7.72
CA ARG A 37 -4.80 7.57 8.41
C ARG A 37 -4.92 7.45 9.93
N ARG A 38 -5.91 6.68 10.40
CA ARG A 38 -6.17 6.42 11.83
C ARG A 38 -5.01 5.74 12.56
N HIS A 39 -4.28 4.83 11.91
CA HIS A 39 -3.11 4.19 12.52
C HIS A 39 -1.97 5.17 12.70
N PHE A 40 -1.75 6.07 11.76
CA PHE A 40 -0.77 7.15 11.91
C PHE A 40 -1.21 8.20 12.92
N GLU A 41 -2.49 8.53 13.02
CA GLU A 41 -3.05 9.36 14.10
C GLU A 41 -2.76 8.77 15.48
N ILE A 42 -2.95 7.46 15.64
CA ILE A 42 -2.61 6.77 16.87
C ILE A 42 -1.10 6.79 17.11
N ALA A 43 -0.30 6.52 16.06
CA ALA A 43 1.16 6.51 16.16
C ALA A 43 1.71 7.88 16.56
N PHE A 44 1.26 8.98 15.93
CA PHE A 44 1.65 10.34 16.30
C PHE A 44 1.30 10.65 17.76
N ARG A 45 0.11 10.29 18.22
CA ARG A 45 -0.28 10.44 19.64
C ARG A 45 0.53 9.56 20.59
N MET A 46 1.11 8.45 20.12
CA MET A 46 2.02 7.62 20.91
C MET A 46 3.46 8.16 20.91
N PHE A 47 3.81 9.03 19.95
CA PHE A 47 5.15 9.54 19.72
C PHE A 47 5.36 10.99 20.18
N ASP A 48 4.28 11.77 20.25
CA ASP A 48 4.20 13.05 20.94
C ASP A 48 4.32 12.79 22.46
N LEU A 49 5.52 13.02 23.01
CA LEU A 49 5.83 12.74 24.41
C LEU A 49 5.37 13.88 25.33
N ASN A 50 5.25 15.08 24.77
CA ASN A 50 4.91 16.30 25.49
C ASN A 50 3.38 16.58 25.47
N GLY A 51 2.63 15.91 24.59
CA GLY A 51 1.17 15.94 24.49
C GLY A 51 0.60 17.14 23.75
N ASP A 52 1.42 17.86 22.96
CA ASP A 52 1.00 19.07 22.25
C ASP A 52 0.35 18.82 20.88
N GLY A 53 0.31 17.57 20.44
CA GLY A 53 -0.30 17.10 19.19
C GLY A 53 0.64 17.09 17.99
N ASP A 54 1.84 17.65 18.11
CA ASP A 54 2.86 17.67 17.08
C ASP A 54 4.11 16.87 17.52
N VAL A 55 4.94 16.46 16.55
CA VAL A 55 6.18 15.75 16.86
C VAL A 55 7.36 16.66 16.57
N ASP A 56 8.24 16.86 17.56
CA ASP A 56 9.48 17.60 17.36
C ASP A 56 10.62 16.72 16.81
N CYS A 57 11.74 17.36 16.45
CA CYS A 57 12.88 16.65 15.86
C CYS A 57 13.47 15.60 16.83
N GLU A 58 13.53 15.89 18.12
CA GLU A 58 14.09 14.98 19.12
C GLU A 58 13.18 13.77 19.35
N GLU A 59 11.88 13.97 19.44
CA GLU A 59 10.85 12.93 19.56
C GLU A 59 10.89 12.01 18.34
N PHE A 60 10.95 12.59 17.14
CA PHE A 60 11.08 11.82 15.90
C PHE A 60 12.36 10.97 15.84
N GLU A 61 13.50 11.52 16.26
CA GLU A 61 14.76 10.77 16.31
C GLU A 61 14.74 9.64 17.35
N LYS A 62 14.15 9.88 18.52
CA LYS A 62 13.96 8.85 19.57
C LYS A 62 13.13 7.69 19.01
N VAL A 63 12.03 7.98 18.34
CA VAL A 63 11.13 6.98 17.75
C VAL A 63 11.81 6.22 16.61
N ALA A 64 12.46 6.90 15.68
CA ALA A 64 13.19 6.26 14.60
C ALA A 64 14.30 5.33 15.14
N THR A 65 14.96 5.73 16.22
CA THR A 65 15.97 4.92 16.92
C THR A 65 15.35 3.68 17.57
N LEU A 66 14.20 3.82 18.25
CA LEU A 66 13.49 2.69 18.89
C LEU A 66 12.98 1.68 17.85
N ILE A 67 12.36 2.14 16.76
CA ILE A 67 11.91 1.29 15.65
C ILE A 67 13.11 0.53 15.07
N ARG A 68 14.23 1.22 14.83
CA ARG A 68 15.48 0.60 14.33
C ARG A 68 15.99 -0.48 15.27
N GLN A 69 16.01 -0.25 16.58
CA GLN A 69 16.47 -1.23 17.57
C GLN A 69 15.62 -2.50 17.61
N GLN A 70 14.34 -2.42 17.24
CA GLN A 70 13.43 -3.56 17.11
C GLN A 70 13.55 -4.30 15.76
N THR A 71 14.29 -3.75 14.78
CA THR A 71 14.54 -4.39 13.48
C THR A 71 15.81 -5.27 13.50
N SER A 72 15.85 -6.38 12.76
CA SER A 72 17.02 -7.28 12.72
C SER A 72 18.29 -6.67 12.12
N ILE A 73 18.18 -5.56 11.38
CA ILE A 73 19.35 -4.79 10.90
C ILE A 73 19.97 -3.97 12.03
N GLY A 74 19.17 -3.45 12.97
CA GLY A 74 19.67 -2.68 14.10
C GLY A 74 20.45 -3.51 15.12
N SER A 75 20.05 -4.76 15.36
CA SER A 75 20.74 -5.63 16.34
C SER A 75 22.11 -6.11 15.87
N ARG A 76 22.33 -6.29 14.57
CA ARG A 76 23.62 -6.79 14.01
C ARG A 76 24.74 -5.75 14.01
N HIS A 77 24.42 -4.46 14.23
CA HIS A 77 25.40 -3.38 14.41
C HIS A 77 25.74 -3.11 15.88
N ARG A 78 25.15 -3.85 16.83
CA ARG A 78 25.40 -3.66 18.26
C ARG A 78 26.71 -4.29 18.74
N ASP A 79 27.21 -5.30 18.02
CA ASP A 79 28.29 -6.17 18.51
C ASP A 79 29.68 -5.82 17.95
N HIS A 80 29.80 -4.86 17.03
CA HIS A 80 31.10 -4.35 16.57
C HIS A 80 31.34 -2.93 17.11
N ALA A 81 32.01 -2.86 18.26
CA ALA A 81 32.45 -1.62 18.90
C ALA A 81 33.39 -0.73 18.06
N ASN A 82 33.83 -1.18 16.87
CA ASN A 82 34.78 -0.48 15.99
C ASN A 82 34.18 0.07 14.68
N THR A 83 32.88 -0.04 14.46
CA THR A 83 32.23 0.79 13.44
C THR A 83 31.48 1.87 14.19
N GLY A 84 32.15 3.01 14.38
CA GLY A 84 31.54 4.19 14.96
C GLY A 84 30.16 4.43 14.36
N ASN A 85 29.27 5.01 15.16
CA ASN A 85 27.92 5.41 14.79
C ASN A 85 27.93 6.33 13.54
N THR A 86 28.11 5.75 12.35
CA THR A 86 28.12 6.47 11.07
C THR A 86 26.70 6.83 10.64
N PHE A 87 25.69 6.35 11.37
CA PHE A 87 24.32 6.78 11.21
C PHE A 87 24.04 8.00 12.11
N LYS A 88 24.41 9.18 11.61
CA LYS A 88 24.00 10.46 12.16
C LYS A 88 22.54 10.72 11.78
N GLY A 89 21.61 10.23 12.60
CA GLY A 89 20.19 10.58 12.52
C GLY A 89 19.42 9.94 11.37
N VAL A 90 18.10 10.14 11.38
CA VAL A 90 17.25 9.87 10.22
C VAL A 90 17.79 10.71 9.06
N ASN A 91 17.90 10.11 7.87
CA ASN A 91 18.46 10.69 6.65
C ASN A 91 18.29 12.23 6.60
N SER A 92 19.39 13.00 6.56
CA SER A 92 19.37 14.46 6.79
C SER A 92 18.38 15.22 5.91
N ALA A 93 18.06 14.67 4.73
CA ALA A 93 17.05 15.22 3.82
C ALA A 93 15.61 15.12 4.37
N LEU A 94 15.24 14.02 5.03
CA LEU A 94 13.89 13.84 5.60
C LEU A 94 13.71 14.70 6.86
N THR A 95 14.73 14.77 7.72
CA THR A 95 14.70 15.66 8.89
C THR A 95 14.65 17.12 8.46
N THR A 96 15.44 17.51 7.45
CA THR A 96 15.38 18.87 6.89
C THR A 96 14.03 19.17 6.24
N TYR A 97 13.40 18.19 5.57
CA TYR A 97 12.08 18.37 4.95
C TYR A 97 10.97 18.56 6.01
N PHE A 98 11.00 17.77 7.09
CA PHE A 98 9.99 17.86 8.15
C PHE A 98 10.21 19.02 9.10
N PHE A 99 11.44 19.27 9.54
CA PHE A 99 11.79 20.19 10.61
C PHE A 99 12.50 21.48 10.15
N GLY A 100 12.76 21.60 8.85
CA GLY A 100 13.46 22.73 8.24
C GLY A 100 14.98 22.68 8.42
N PRO A 101 15.74 23.59 7.77
CA PRO A 101 17.20 23.64 7.86
C PRO A 101 17.74 23.87 9.28
N SER A 102 16.93 24.53 10.12
CA SER A 102 17.27 24.86 11.50
C SER A 102 16.70 23.87 12.53
N MET A 103 16.01 22.81 12.09
CA MET A 103 15.43 21.76 12.95
C MET A 103 14.48 22.27 14.06
N ASN A 104 13.84 23.41 13.82
CA ASN A 104 12.99 24.10 14.80
C ASN A 104 11.50 24.08 14.44
N GLN A 105 11.15 23.58 13.25
CA GLN A 105 9.75 23.36 12.91
C GLN A 105 9.27 22.07 13.58
N LYS A 106 7.96 21.94 13.75
CA LYS A 106 7.34 20.70 14.22
C LYS A 106 6.67 19.97 13.07
N LEU A 107 6.63 18.64 13.17
CA LEU A 107 5.94 17.80 12.22
C LEU A 107 4.49 17.61 12.68
N THR A 108 3.58 18.26 11.98
CA THR A 108 2.14 18.03 12.17
C THR A 108 1.73 16.73 11.50
N ILE A 109 0.63 16.16 11.97
CA ILE A 109 0.09 14.95 11.38
C ILE A 109 -0.40 15.16 9.94
N GLU A 110 -0.99 16.31 9.63
CA GLU A 110 -1.45 16.63 8.27
C GLU A 110 -0.29 16.64 7.28
N LYS A 111 0.84 17.26 7.66
CA LYS A 111 2.06 17.30 6.84
C LYS A 111 2.62 15.89 6.61
N PHE A 112 2.57 15.04 7.63
CA PHE A 112 3.03 13.65 7.50
C PHE A 112 2.10 12.83 6.61
N LEU A 113 0.78 12.96 6.75
CA LEU A 113 -0.20 12.25 5.92
C LEU A 113 -0.10 12.69 4.45
N GLU A 114 0.12 13.98 4.19
CA GLU A 114 0.36 14.49 2.83
C GLU A 114 1.65 13.90 2.24
N PHE A 115 2.74 13.91 3.01
CA PHE A 115 4.00 13.29 2.60
C PHE A 115 3.83 11.80 2.29
N GLN A 116 3.14 11.04 3.15
CA GLN A 116 2.85 9.64 2.94
C GLN A 116 2.06 9.45 1.64
N GLN A 117 0.99 10.22 1.43
CA GLN A 117 0.18 10.12 0.23
C GLN A 117 0.99 10.42 -1.05
N GLN A 118 1.83 11.44 -1.00
CA GLN A 118 2.70 11.80 -2.12
C GLN A 118 3.71 10.69 -2.40
N LEU A 119 4.40 10.18 -1.37
CA LEU A 119 5.36 9.10 -1.53
C LEU A 119 4.68 7.81 -2.02
N GLN A 120 3.45 7.51 -1.60
CA GLN A 120 2.67 6.37 -2.14
C GLN A 120 2.47 6.52 -3.64
N ARG A 121 1.99 7.69 -4.03
CA ARG A 121 1.69 8.02 -5.42
C ARG A 121 2.95 7.93 -6.28
N GLU A 122 4.09 8.40 -5.78
CA GLU A 122 5.37 8.31 -6.50
C GLU A 122 5.85 6.87 -6.65
N ILE A 123 5.80 6.05 -5.59
CA ILE A 123 6.17 4.62 -5.65
C ILE A 123 5.29 3.90 -6.68
N LEU A 124 3.97 4.07 -6.59
CA LEU A 124 3.02 3.48 -7.53
C LEU A 124 3.28 3.96 -8.97
N SER A 125 3.61 5.23 -9.15
CA SER A 125 3.94 5.79 -10.47
C SER A 125 5.22 5.19 -11.04
N LEU A 126 6.25 4.99 -10.23
CA LEU A 126 7.49 4.33 -10.63
C LEU A 126 7.26 2.85 -10.99
N GLU A 127 6.40 2.15 -10.25
CA GLU A 127 6.02 0.77 -10.56
C GLU A 127 5.28 0.67 -11.89
N PHE A 128 4.36 1.60 -12.15
CA PHE A 128 3.68 1.70 -13.42
C PHE A 128 4.67 1.97 -14.57
N GLN A 129 5.60 2.91 -14.38
CA GLN A 129 6.62 3.22 -15.39
C GLN A 129 7.57 2.05 -15.66
N ARG A 130 7.91 1.25 -14.64
CA ARG A 130 8.74 0.04 -14.79
C ARG A 130 8.10 -1.03 -15.68
N LYS A 131 6.79 -0.94 -15.93
CA LYS A 131 6.10 -1.80 -16.90
C LYS A 131 6.26 -1.37 -18.35
N ASN A 132 6.99 -0.27 -18.61
CA ASN A 132 7.20 0.32 -19.94
C ASN A 132 5.87 0.53 -20.67
N PRO A 133 5.05 1.51 -20.20
CA PRO A 133 3.80 1.86 -20.88
C PRO A 133 4.04 2.16 -22.37
N ASP A 134 3.03 1.89 -23.19
CA ASP A 134 3.05 2.13 -24.63
C ASP A 134 3.07 3.64 -24.98
N ASP A 135 3.08 3.97 -26.27
CA ASP A 135 3.08 5.35 -26.78
C ASP A 135 1.86 6.17 -26.30
N ASN A 136 0.76 5.49 -25.90
CA ASN A 136 -0.43 6.12 -25.34
C ASN A 136 -0.38 6.22 -23.80
N GLY A 137 0.74 5.86 -23.18
CA GLY A 137 0.94 5.87 -21.73
C GLY A 137 0.16 4.78 -20.99
N LYS A 138 -0.17 3.68 -21.64
CA LYS A 138 -0.95 2.57 -21.07
C LYS A 138 -0.10 1.31 -20.88
N ILE A 139 -0.39 0.55 -19.84
CA ILE A 139 0.16 -0.80 -19.63
C ILE A 139 -0.86 -1.86 -20.06
N SER A 140 -0.41 -3.06 -20.37
CA SER A 140 -1.32 -4.17 -20.69
C SER A 140 -2.14 -4.59 -19.47
N GLU A 141 -3.30 -5.22 -19.69
CA GLU A 141 -4.14 -5.80 -18.63
C GLU A 141 -3.37 -6.88 -17.86
N ALA A 142 -2.46 -7.58 -18.53
CA ALA A 142 -1.57 -8.56 -17.92
C ALA A 142 -0.55 -7.91 -16.99
N ASP A 143 0.04 -6.77 -17.37
CA ASP A 143 0.97 -6.03 -16.52
C ASP A 143 0.26 -5.42 -15.32
N PHE A 144 -0.93 -4.86 -15.53
CA PHE A 144 -1.80 -4.41 -14.44
C PHE A 144 -2.10 -5.54 -13.46
N THR A 145 -2.44 -6.73 -13.98
CA THR A 145 -2.68 -7.92 -13.17
C THR A 145 -1.45 -8.32 -12.37
N GLU A 146 -0.26 -8.29 -12.98
CA GLU A 146 0.98 -8.64 -12.27
C GLU A 146 1.28 -7.65 -11.13
N LEU A 147 1.13 -6.34 -11.38
CA LEU A 147 1.26 -5.31 -10.35
C LEU A 147 0.27 -5.53 -9.21
N LEU A 148 -0.99 -5.84 -9.51
CA LEU A 148 -2.01 -6.11 -8.50
C LEU A 148 -1.70 -7.39 -7.68
N LEU A 149 -1.30 -8.46 -8.37
CA LEU A 149 -1.02 -9.74 -7.73
C LEU A 149 0.31 -9.75 -6.97
N ALA A 150 1.21 -8.78 -7.20
CA ALA A 150 2.42 -8.62 -6.41
C ALA A 150 2.08 -8.54 -4.91
N TYR A 151 1.01 -7.82 -4.57
CA TYR A 151 0.56 -7.56 -3.20
C TYR A 151 -0.38 -8.64 -2.61
N ALA A 152 -1.01 -9.45 -3.46
CA ALA A 152 -2.08 -10.35 -3.04
C ALA A 152 -1.65 -11.62 -2.27
N GLY A 153 -0.35 -11.79 -1.99
CA GLY A 153 0.16 -12.93 -1.20
C GLY A 153 -0.15 -14.32 -1.76
N TYR A 154 -0.60 -14.44 -3.01
CA TYR A 154 -0.96 -15.72 -3.62
C TYR A 154 0.25 -16.61 -3.90
N ALA A 155 0.03 -17.93 -3.93
CA ALA A 155 1.07 -18.86 -4.35
C ALA A 155 1.43 -18.62 -5.82
N PRO A 156 2.70 -18.78 -6.25
CA PRO A 156 3.13 -18.51 -7.62
C PRO A 156 2.27 -19.21 -8.68
N LYS A 157 1.86 -20.45 -8.42
CA LYS A 157 0.99 -21.23 -9.32
C LYS A 157 -0.40 -20.61 -9.52
N LYS A 158 -1.00 -20.05 -8.45
CA LYS A 158 -2.30 -19.36 -8.54
C LYS A 158 -2.14 -18.05 -9.32
N LYS A 159 -1.09 -17.26 -9.03
CA LYS A 159 -0.78 -16.03 -9.78
C LYS A 159 -0.61 -16.30 -11.28
N ALA A 160 0.16 -17.33 -11.64
CA ALA A 160 0.38 -17.71 -13.03
C ALA A 160 -0.92 -18.14 -13.75
N ARG A 161 -1.82 -18.86 -13.08
CA ARG A 161 -3.14 -19.23 -13.63
C ARG A 161 -3.99 -18.00 -13.92
N MET A 162 -4.10 -17.09 -12.95
CA MET A 162 -4.87 -15.84 -13.08
C MET A 162 -4.31 -14.98 -14.22
N LEU A 163 -2.99 -14.81 -14.29
CA LEU A 163 -2.34 -14.06 -15.35
C LEU A 163 -2.57 -14.68 -16.73
N LYS A 164 -2.51 -16.02 -16.85
CA LYS A 164 -2.81 -16.73 -18.10
C LYS A 164 -4.26 -16.53 -18.55
N HIS A 165 -5.19 -16.49 -17.60
CA HIS A 165 -6.61 -16.25 -17.89
C HIS A 165 -6.83 -14.84 -18.44
N VAL A 166 -6.30 -13.80 -17.77
CA VAL A 166 -6.37 -12.41 -18.26
C VAL A 166 -5.75 -12.27 -19.65
N LYS A 167 -4.56 -12.84 -19.87
CA LYS A 167 -3.91 -12.85 -21.20
C LYS A 167 -4.72 -13.54 -22.29
N LYS A 168 -5.63 -14.46 -21.93
CA LYS A 168 -6.52 -15.13 -22.89
C LYS A 168 -7.72 -14.24 -23.20
N VAL A 169 -8.36 -13.66 -22.17
CA VAL A 169 -9.58 -12.84 -22.31
C VAL A 169 -9.30 -11.55 -23.09
N PHE A 170 -8.21 -10.85 -22.78
CA PHE A 170 -7.89 -9.56 -23.40
C PHE A 170 -6.94 -9.66 -24.61
N ARG A 171 -6.78 -10.86 -25.19
CA ARG A 171 -5.90 -11.05 -26.35
C ARG A 171 -6.41 -10.36 -27.61
N GLU A 172 -7.71 -10.46 -27.85
CA GLU A 172 -8.32 -10.04 -29.12
C GLU A 172 -8.58 -8.52 -29.16
N ASN A 173 -8.98 -7.94 -28.02
CA ASN A 173 -9.30 -6.52 -27.89
C ASN A 173 -8.57 -5.89 -26.68
N PRO A 174 -7.24 -5.68 -26.77
CA PRO A 174 -6.50 -4.99 -25.73
C PRO A 174 -6.84 -3.49 -25.73
N ILE A 175 -7.23 -2.95 -24.58
CA ILE A 175 -7.55 -1.51 -24.42
C ILE A 175 -6.44 -0.81 -23.63
N GLY A 176 -5.77 -1.56 -22.76
CA GLY A 176 -4.73 -1.07 -21.85
C GLY A 176 -5.29 -0.30 -20.66
N ILE A 177 -4.47 -0.18 -19.62
CA ILE A 177 -4.78 0.54 -18.39
C ILE A 177 -3.92 1.80 -18.31
N SER A 178 -4.56 2.97 -18.18
CA SER A 178 -3.86 4.24 -18.04
C SER A 178 -3.24 4.40 -16.64
N ARG A 179 -2.27 5.30 -16.51
CA ARG A 179 -1.69 5.63 -15.18
C ARG A 179 -2.76 6.14 -14.22
N ASP A 180 -3.70 6.95 -14.70
CA ASP A 180 -4.77 7.52 -13.87
C ASP A 180 -5.71 6.42 -13.36
N ASP A 181 -6.14 5.51 -14.24
CA ASP A 181 -6.93 4.32 -13.87
C ASP A 181 -6.21 3.46 -12.83
N TYR A 182 -4.91 3.23 -13.03
CA TYR A 182 -4.07 2.49 -12.09
C TYR A 182 -4.05 3.15 -10.71
N LEU A 183 -3.75 4.46 -10.65
CA LEU A 183 -3.68 5.19 -9.38
C LEU A 183 -5.05 5.27 -8.69
N LYS A 184 -6.13 5.48 -9.44
CA LYS A 184 -7.51 5.46 -8.92
C LYS A 184 -7.84 4.11 -8.32
N PHE A 185 -7.49 3.02 -8.98
CA PHE A 185 -7.74 1.68 -8.46
C PHE A 185 -6.98 1.41 -7.15
N PHE A 186 -5.72 1.84 -7.03
CA PHE A 186 -4.99 1.74 -5.77
C PHE A 186 -5.55 2.66 -4.68
N HIS A 187 -6.07 3.84 -5.04
CA HIS A 187 -6.79 4.68 -4.09
C HIS A 187 -8.08 4.01 -3.58
N PHE A 188 -8.79 3.28 -4.45
CA PHE A 188 -9.91 2.44 -4.04
C PHE A 188 -9.46 1.34 -3.06
N LEU A 189 -8.33 0.66 -3.32
CA LEU A 189 -7.78 -0.36 -2.41
C LEU A 189 -7.34 0.20 -1.05
N ASN A 190 -6.89 1.46 -0.97
CA ASN A 190 -6.59 2.10 0.30
C ASN A 190 -7.83 2.20 1.23
N ASN A 191 -9.04 2.16 0.65
CA ASN A 191 -10.32 2.21 1.37
C ASN A 191 -11.00 0.84 1.47
N ILE A 192 -10.25 -0.26 1.30
CA ILE A 192 -10.84 -1.61 1.18
C ILE A 192 -11.67 -2.05 2.39
N ASN A 193 -11.36 -1.58 3.60
CA ASN A 193 -12.13 -1.94 4.81
C ASN A 193 -13.55 -1.36 4.77
N ASP A 194 -13.70 -0.11 4.32
CA ASP A 194 -14.99 0.55 4.21
C ASP A 194 -15.78 -0.03 3.03
N VAL A 195 -15.07 -0.31 1.93
CA VAL A 195 -15.63 -1.01 0.76
C VAL A 195 -16.15 -2.40 1.14
N ASP A 196 -15.39 -3.19 1.91
CA ASP A 196 -15.79 -4.53 2.36
C ASP A 196 -17.03 -4.49 3.25
N THR A 197 -17.09 -3.51 4.15
CA THR A 197 -18.27 -3.25 4.99
C THR A 197 -19.49 -2.94 4.11
N ALA A 198 -19.34 -2.09 3.10
CA ALA A 198 -20.41 -1.75 2.18
C ALA A 198 -20.87 -2.97 1.36
N LEU A 199 -19.94 -3.75 0.79
CA LEU A 199 -20.26 -4.96 0.03
C LEU A 199 -20.96 -6.02 0.92
N THR A 200 -20.61 -6.09 2.20
CA THR A 200 -21.29 -6.94 3.17
C THR A 200 -22.75 -6.52 3.34
N PHE A 201 -23.06 -5.23 3.38
CA PHE A 201 -24.46 -4.76 3.42
C PHE A 201 -25.24 -5.13 2.16
N TYR A 202 -24.63 -5.01 0.97
CA TYR A 202 -25.26 -5.49 -0.27
C TYR A 202 -25.57 -6.99 -0.21
N HIS A 203 -24.63 -7.78 0.29
CA HIS A 203 -24.84 -9.23 0.44
C HIS A 203 -25.96 -9.56 1.43
N ILE A 204 -26.02 -8.89 2.59
CA ILE A 204 -27.08 -9.06 3.59
C ILE A 204 -28.45 -8.69 3.01
N ALA A 205 -28.51 -7.66 2.16
CA ALA A 205 -29.74 -7.25 1.46
C ALA A 205 -30.16 -8.21 0.33
N GLY A 206 -29.41 -9.28 0.08
CA GLY A 206 -29.69 -10.26 -0.98
C GLY A 206 -29.31 -9.78 -2.38
N ALA A 207 -28.54 -8.70 -2.51
CA ALA A 207 -28.07 -8.20 -3.81
C ALA A 207 -26.86 -9.00 -4.30
N SER A 208 -26.80 -9.24 -5.61
CA SER A 208 -25.62 -9.82 -6.26
C SER A 208 -24.50 -8.79 -6.35
N ILE A 209 -23.27 -9.21 -6.00
CA ILE A 209 -22.08 -8.38 -6.18
C ILE A 209 -21.60 -8.50 -7.62
N ASP A 210 -22.08 -7.60 -8.47
CA ASP A 210 -21.73 -7.49 -9.89
C ASP A 210 -20.86 -6.24 -10.18
N GLN A 211 -20.50 -6.05 -11.45
CA GLN A 211 -19.66 -4.92 -11.87
C GLN A 211 -20.31 -3.56 -11.55
N ALA A 212 -21.62 -3.45 -11.70
CA ALA A 212 -22.38 -2.23 -11.41
C ALA A 212 -22.34 -1.90 -9.91
N THR A 213 -22.49 -2.92 -9.06
CA THR A 213 -22.39 -2.80 -7.60
C THR A 213 -21.00 -2.32 -7.20
N LEU A 214 -19.93 -2.92 -7.75
CA LEU A 214 -18.56 -2.50 -7.44
C LEU A 214 -18.31 -1.05 -7.86
N LYS A 215 -18.77 -0.65 -9.05
CA LYS A 215 -18.66 0.75 -9.53
C LYS A 215 -19.36 1.72 -8.59
N HIS A 216 -20.57 1.38 -8.17
CA HIS A 216 -21.35 2.21 -7.27
C HIS A 216 -20.70 2.34 -5.89
N VAL A 217 -20.18 1.24 -5.33
CA VAL A 217 -19.47 1.25 -4.04
C VAL A 217 -18.18 2.06 -4.14
N ALA A 218 -17.39 1.90 -5.21
CA ALA A 218 -16.18 2.67 -5.44
C ALA A 218 -16.46 4.19 -5.44
N LYS A 219 -17.54 4.61 -6.11
CA LYS A 219 -17.94 6.02 -6.18
C LYS A 219 -18.49 6.57 -4.86
N THR A 220 -19.30 5.78 -4.17
CA THR A 220 -20.05 6.26 -2.99
C THR A 220 -19.22 6.18 -1.71
N VAL A 221 -18.42 5.13 -1.56
CA VAL A 221 -17.67 4.84 -0.31
C VAL A 221 -16.22 5.29 -0.41
N ALA A 222 -15.55 5.00 -1.53
CA ALA A 222 -14.16 5.37 -1.72
C ALA A 222 -13.97 6.70 -2.45
N HIS A 223 -15.06 7.34 -2.91
CA HIS A 223 -15.04 8.55 -3.73
C HIS A 223 -14.16 8.45 -4.98
N VAL A 224 -14.10 7.25 -5.57
CA VAL A 224 -13.31 6.96 -6.77
C VAL A 224 -14.22 6.60 -7.94
N ASP A 225 -14.03 7.27 -9.07
CA ASP A 225 -14.67 6.90 -10.33
C ASP A 225 -13.77 5.93 -11.11
N LEU A 226 -14.10 4.65 -11.08
CA LEU A 226 -13.38 3.60 -11.80
C LEU A 226 -13.98 3.42 -13.20
N SER A 227 -13.12 3.32 -14.21
CA SER A 227 -13.55 3.02 -15.57
C SER A 227 -14.13 1.60 -15.68
N ASP A 228 -15.08 1.42 -16.58
CA ASP A 228 -15.73 0.12 -16.81
C ASP A 228 -14.71 -0.95 -17.23
N HIS A 229 -13.67 -0.55 -17.97
CA HIS A 229 -12.59 -1.45 -18.36
C HIS A 229 -11.80 -1.96 -17.15
N VAL A 230 -11.41 -1.09 -16.22
CA VAL A 230 -10.70 -1.50 -14.98
C VAL A 230 -11.54 -2.48 -14.19
N ILE A 231 -12.83 -2.20 -14.02
CA ILE A 231 -13.76 -3.08 -13.30
C ILE A 231 -13.84 -4.44 -14.00
N ASN A 232 -13.98 -4.47 -15.32
CA ASN A 232 -14.03 -5.70 -16.09
C ASN A 232 -12.75 -6.53 -15.94
N VAL A 233 -11.58 -5.89 -15.99
CA VAL A 233 -10.28 -6.56 -15.77
C VAL A 233 -10.19 -7.14 -14.36
N VAL A 234 -10.60 -6.37 -13.33
CA VAL A 234 -10.61 -6.83 -11.94
C VAL A 234 -11.54 -8.03 -11.74
N PHE A 235 -12.76 -7.98 -12.30
CA PHE A 235 -13.66 -9.13 -12.28
C PHE A 235 -13.03 -10.34 -12.97
N THR A 236 -12.41 -10.15 -14.15
CA THR A 236 -11.73 -11.23 -14.87
C THR A 236 -10.59 -11.85 -14.05
N ILE A 237 -9.83 -11.05 -13.31
CA ILE A 237 -8.74 -11.54 -12.45
C ILE A 237 -9.26 -12.50 -11.38
N PHE A 238 -10.40 -12.16 -10.77
CA PHE A 238 -10.95 -12.84 -9.59
C PHE A 238 -12.13 -13.77 -9.89
N ASP A 239 -12.57 -13.84 -11.13
CA ASP A 239 -13.58 -14.80 -11.58
C ASP A 239 -12.99 -16.22 -11.49
N GLU A 240 -13.53 -17.05 -10.60
CA GLU A 240 -13.09 -18.42 -10.41
C GLU A 240 -13.79 -19.33 -11.43
N ASN A 241 -13.36 -19.25 -12.69
CA ASN A 241 -13.62 -20.29 -13.70
C ASN A 241 -12.64 -21.47 -13.56
#